data_AF-A0A945P160-F1
#
_entry.id   AF-A0A945P160-F1
#
_cell.length_a   1.000
_cell.length_b   1.000
_cell.length_c   1.000
_cell.angle_alpha   90.00
_cell.angle_beta   90.00
_cell.angle_gamma   90.00
#
_symmetry.space_group_name_H-M   'P 1'
#
loop_
_entity.id
_entity.type
_entity.pdbx_description
1 polymer ?
#
loop_
_entity_poly.entity_id
_entity_poly.type
_entity_poly.pdbx_seq_one_letter_code
_entity_poly.pdbx_strand_id
1 'polypeptide(L)'
;MTEETPVTVEEVRSAQESLKNGITLHEKKSFKESIVEFKNSAMVHPYDSKHVDELGAKLKSGSYKLQQESIAYMGCAAVHLNTLLKGLSEDQKQEVPVDESLMSAFKGWQ
;
A
#
# COMPACT_ATOMS: atom_id res chain seq x y z
N MET A 1 6.96 -21.49 -10.20
CA MET A 1 6.17 -21.45 -8.96
C MET A 1 7.11 -20.97 -7.89
N THR A 2 7.19 -19.66 -7.66
CA THR A 2 7.84 -19.12 -6.46
C THR A 2 6.97 -19.55 -5.29
N GLU A 3 7.58 -20.19 -4.30
CA GLU A 3 6.89 -20.62 -3.08
C GLU A 3 6.13 -19.41 -2.51
N GLU A 4 4.81 -19.48 -2.46
CA GLU A 4 3.99 -18.46 -1.82
C GLU A 4 4.25 -18.56 -0.32
N THR A 5 5.27 -17.84 0.13
CA THR A 5 5.48 -17.62 1.55
C THR A 5 4.19 -17.06 2.15
N PRO A 6 3.71 -17.58 3.29
CA PRO A 6 2.50 -17.06 3.90
C PRO A 6 2.73 -15.63 4.37
N VAL A 7 1.71 -14.78 4.21
CA VAL A 7 1.72 -13.41 4.75
C VAL A 7 1.77 -13.47 6.28
N THR A 8 2.58 -12.60 6.87
CA THR A 8 2.77 -12.47 8.32
C THR A 8 2.12 -11.22 8.90
N VAL A 9 1.83 -11.25 10.20
CA VAL A 9 1.28 -10.09 10.94
C VAL A 9 2.25 -8.90 10.87
N GLU A 10 3.56 -9.15 10.98
CA GLU A 10 4.61 -8.14 10.90
C GLU A 10 4.67 -7.45 9.53
N GLU A 11 4.51 -8.20 8.43
CA GLU A 11 4.42 -7.62 7.09
C GLU A 11 3.20 -6.69 6.97
N VAL A 12 2.03 -7.12 7.44
CA VAL A 12 0.83 -6.27 7.42
C VAL A 12 1.03 -5.01 8.27
N ARG A 13 1.62 -5.13 9.47
CA ARG A 13 1.93 -3.98 10.34
C ARG A 13 2.88 -3.01 9.66
N SER A 14 3.94 -3.50 9.03
CA SER A 14 4.92 -2.68 8.31
C SER A 14 4.28 -1.95 7.11
N ALA A 15 3.50 -2.68 6.30
CA ALA A 15 2.80 -2.09 5.16
C ALA A 15 1.80 -1.00 5.61
N GLN A 16 1.09 -1.24 6.71
CA GLN A 16 0.15 -0.29 7.28
C GLN A 16 0.84 0.97 7.85
N GLU A 17 1.97 0.80 8.53
CA GLU A 17 2.76 1.93 9.06
C GLU A 17 3.25 2.84 7.92
N SER A 18 3.84 2.26 6.88
CA SER A 18 4.26 3.03 5.69
C SER A 18 3.07 3.71 5.00
N LEU A 19 1.91 3.05 4.88
CA LEU A 19 0.71 3.69 4.33
C LEU A 19 0.28 4.91 5.16
N LYS A 20 0.24 4.80 6.50
CA LYS A 20 -0.12 5.90 7.41
C LYS A 20 0.89 7.06 7.35
N ASN A 21 2.18 6.76 7.30
CA ASN A 21 3.23 7.76 7.13
C ASN A 21 3.09 8.48 5.78
N GLY A 22 2.84 7.73 4.70
CA GLY A 22 2.59 8.26 3.37
C GLY A 22 1.40 9.21 3.32
N ILE A 23 0.27 8.86 3.96
CA ILE A 23 -0.93 9.71 4.07
C ILE A 23 -0.57 11.01 4.81
N THR A 24 0.10 10.91 5.96
CA THR A 24 0.52 12.07 6.76
C THR A 24 1.43 13.02 5.96
N LEU A 25 2.36 12.48 5.19
CA LEU A 25 3.26 13.26 4.32
C LEU A 25 2.49 13.89 3.15
N HIS A 26 1.53 13.18 2.56
CA HIS A 26 0.69 13.70 1.48
C HIS A 26 -0.12 14.91 1.95
N GLU A 27 -0.76 14.83 3.12
CA GLU A 27 -1.53 15.93 3.72
C GLU A 27 -0.65 17.16 4.00
N LYS A 28 0.61 16.95 4.37
CA LYS A 28 1.64 17.99 4.52
C LYS A 28 2.20 18.51 3.19
N LYS A 29 1.74 17.99 2.05
CA LYS A 29 2.21 18.29 0.69
C LYS A 29 3.67 17.87 0.43
N SER A 30 4.22 16.99 1.27
CA SER A 30 5.51 16.32 1.08
C SER A 30 5.34 15.16 0.09
N PHE A 31 5.08 15.51 -1.18
CA PHE A 31 4.64 14.54 -2.17
C PHE A 31 5.73 13.55 -2.58
N LYS A 32 7.02 13.93 -2.54
CA LYS A 32 8.11 13.01 -2.88
C LYS A 32 8.28 11.94 -1.80
N GLU A 33 8.27 12.38 -0.55
CA GLU A 33 8.41 11.52 0.63
C GLU A 33 7.19 10.60 0.78
N SER A 34 5.97 11.11 0.56
CA SER A 34 4.77 10.27 0.56
C SER A 34 4.82 9.17 -0.51
N ILE A 35 5.31 9.46 -1.71
CA ILE A 35 5.50 8.44 -2.77
C ILE A 35 6.47 7.36 -2.31
N VAL A 36 7.56 7.71 -1.63
CA VAL A 36 8.52 6.72 -1.09
C VAL A 36 7.81 5.79 -0.10
N GLU A 37 7.05 6.34 0.84
CA GLU A 37 6.31 5.53 1.82
C GLU A 37 5.24 4.65 1.18
N PHE A 38 4.48 5.16 0.21
CA PHE A 38 3.51 4.36 -0.50
C PHE A 38 4.15 3.21 -1.29
N LYS A 39 5.33 3.45 -1.87
CA LYS A 39 6.11 2.37 -2.51
C LYS A 39 6.60 1.34 -1.51
N ASN A 40 7.11 1.78 -0.35
CA ASN A 40 7.53 0.88 0.73
C ASN A 40 6.38 -0.05 1.13
N SER A 41 5.19 0.53 1.35
CA SER A 41 3.97 -0.22 1.67
C SER A 41 3.60 -1.24 0.59
N ALA A 42 3.57 -0.83 -0.68
CA ALA A 42 3.21 -1.71 -1.80
C ALA A 42 4.24 -2.81 -2.10
N MET A 43 5.50 -2.59 -1.73
CA MET A 43 6.60 -3.54 -1.90
C MET A 43 6.74 -4.53 -0.73
N VAL A 44 5.89 -4.43 0.30
CA VAL A 44 5.80 -5.49 1.30
C VAL A 44 5.07 -6.68 0.68
N HIS A 45 5.77 -7.80 0.56
CA HIS A 45 5.25 -9.04 0.00
C HIS A 45 4.59 -8.85 -1.40
N PRO A 46 5.36 -8.38 -2.39
CA PRO A 46 4.79 -7.98 -3.67
C PRO A 46 4.42 -9.22 -4.50
N TYR A 47 3.20 -9.22 -5.05
CA TYR A 47 2.78 -10.24 -6.01
C TYR A 47 3.64 -10.25 -7.28
N ASP A 48 4.08 -9.07 -7.70
CA ASP A 48 5.00 -8.85 -8.83
C ASP A 48 5.99 -7.75 -8.47
N SER A 49 7.29 -8.05 -8.42
CA SER A 49 8.31 -7.06 -8.09
C SER A 49 8.40 -5.89 -9.07
N LYS A 50 7.79 -5.99 -10.27
CA LYS A 50 7.81 -4.95 -11.29
C LYS A 50 6.62 -3.99 -11.25
N HIS A 51 5.52 -4.32 -10.56
CA HIS A 51 4.29 -3.53 -10.69
C HIS A 51 4.47 -2.06 -10.27
N VAL A 52 5.31 -1.79 -9.27
CA VAL A 52 5.58 -0.42 -8.78
C VAL A 52 6.33 0.39 -9.83
N ASP A 53 7.30 -0.23 -10.49
CA ASP A 53 8.09 0.40 -11.54
C ASP A 53 7.24 0.64 -12.79
N GLU A 54 6.37 -0.30 -13.14
CA GLU A 54 5.43 -0.16 -14.26
C GLU A 54 4.42 0.98 -14.02
N LEU A 55 3.87 1.08 -12.80
CA LEU A 55 3.03 2.21 -12.42
C LEU A 55 3.81 3.52 -12.54
N GLY A 56 5.06 3.55 -12.07
CA GLY A 56 5.93 4.72 -12.20
C GLY A 56 6.21 5.13 -13.64
N ALA A 57 6.44 4.17 -14.54
CA ALA A 57 6.63 4.43 -15.96
C ALA A 57 5.36 5.02 -16.60
N LYS A 58 4.19 4.44 -16.30
CA LYS A 58 2.89 4.94 -16.78
C LYS A 58 2.63 6.36 -16.31
N LEU A 59 2.84 6.65 -15.02
CA LEU A 59 2.64 7.99 -14.46
C LEU A 59 3.55 9.03 -15.13
N LYS A 60 4.84 8.71 -15.32
CA LYS A 60 5.78 9.61 -16.01
C LYS A 60 5.37 9.87 -17.46
N SER A 61 4.94 8.83 -18.18
CA SER A 61 4.50 8.96 -19.57
C SER A 61 3.23 9.80 -19.71
N GLY A 62 2.34 9.73 -18.71
CA GLY A 62 1.09 10.51 -18.66
C GLY A 62 1.25 11.98 -18.25
N SER A 63 2.47 12.44 -17.94
CA SER A 63 2.75 13.82 -17.50
C SER A 63 1.91 14.27 -16.29
N TYR A 64 1.65 13.35 -15.35
CA TYR A 64 0.89 13.68 -14.13
C TYR A 64 1.68 14.60 -13.20
N LYS A 65 0.97 15.43 -12.43
CA LYS A 65 1.59 16.24 -11.38
C LYS A 65 1.98 15.34 -10.22
N LEU A 66 3.01 15.74 -9.46
CA LEU A 66 3.52 14.99 -8.31
C LEU A 66 2.44 14.64 -7.26
N GLN A 67 1.46 15.53 -7.05
CA GLN A 67 0.30 15.25 -6.19
C GLN A 67 -0.55 14.08 -6.72
N GLN A 68 -0.79 14.03 -8.04
CA GLN A 68 -1.56 12.96 -8.68
C GLN A 68 -0.80 11.64 -8.66
N GLU A 69 0.52 11.68 -8.87
CA GLU A 69 1.39 10.51 -8.71
C GLU A 69 1.31 9.97 -7.28
N SER A 70 1.39 10.85 -6.28
CA SER A 70 1.25 10.48 -4.87
C SER A 70 -0.09 9.80 -4.57
N ILE A 71 -1.21 10.32 -5.12
CA ILE A 71 -2.53 9.65 -5.00
C ILE A 71 -2.54 8.28 -5.69
N ALA A 72 -1.91 8.16 -6.85
CA ALA A 72 -1.85 6.88 -7.57
C ALA A 72 -1.06 5.82 -6.77
N TYR A 73 0.08 6.18 -6.18
CA TYR A 73 0.82 5.27 -5.30
C TYR A 73 0.08 4.99 -4.00
N MET A 74 -0.65 5.95 -3.44
CA MET A 74 -1.53 5.72 -2.27
C MET A 74 -2.59 4.65 -2.59
N GLY A 75 -3.24 4.75 -3.75
CA GLY A 75 -4.21 3.74 -4.21
C GLY A 75 -3.57 2.36 -4.42
N CYS A 76 -2.37 2.32 -4.99
CA CYS A 76 -1.60 1.08 -5.12
C CYS A 76 -1.31 0.47 -3.74
N ALA A 77 -0.71 1.23 -2.82
CA ALA A 77 -0.41 0.79 -1.46
C ALA A 77 -1.66 0.28 -0.71
N ALA A 78 -2.78 0.97 -0.84
CA ALA A 78 -4.07 0.58 -0.27
C ALA A 78 -4.56 -0.79 -0.79
N VAL A 79 -4.51 -1.03 -2.11
CA VAL A 79 -4.90 -2.31 -2.71
C VAL A 79 -3.97 -3.44 -2.28
N HIS A 80 -2.67 -3.16 -2.17
CA HIS A 80 -1.68 -4.12 -1.69
C HIS A 80 -1.94 -4.51 -0.24
N LEU A 81 -2.12 -3.54 0.66
CA LEU A 81 -2.44 -3.80 2.05
C LEU A 81 -3.72 -4.61 2.22
N ASN A 82 -4.77 -4.33 1.44
CA ASN A 82 -6.00 -5.13 1.44
C ASN A 82 -5.75 -6.59 1.01
N THR A 83 -4.84 -6.81 0.04
CA THR A 83 -4.43 -8.16 -0.37
C THR A 83 -3.68 -8.88 0.75
N LEU A 84 -2.76 -8.20 1.43
CA LEU A 84 -2.04 -8.78 2.58
C LEU A 84 -3.00 -9.18 3.70
N LEU A 85 -3.96 -8.32 4.02
CA LEU A 85 -4.99 -8.61 5.02
C LEU A 85 -5.81 -9.86 4.68
N LYS A 86 -6.12 -10.10 3.40
CA LYS A 86 -6.80 -11.34 2.97
C LYS A 86 -5.93 -12.59 3.15
N GLY A 87 -4.61 -12.44 3.20
CA GLY A 87 -3.66 -13.53 3.45
C GLY A 87 -3.55 -13.93 4.93
N LEU A 88 -4.06 -13.13 5.86
CA LEU A 88 -4.08 -13.45 7.29
C LEU A 88 -5.33 -14.26 7.69
N SER A 89 -5.19 -15.12 8.70
CA SER A 89 -6.33 -15.73 9.40
C SER A 89 -7.13 -14.68 10.19
N GLU A 90 -8.36 -15.02 10.62
CA GLU A 90 -9.17 -14.11 11.44
C GLU A 90 -8.53 -13.78 12.79
N ASP A 91 -7.83 -14.73 13.41
CA ASP A 91 -7.10 -14.51 14.66
C ASP A 91 -5.91 -13.56 14.43
N GLN A 92 -5.15 -13.75 13.35
CA GLN A 92 -4.03 -12.88 12.99
C GLN A 92 -4.50 -11.46 12.63
N LYS A 93 -5.67 -11.31 12.01
CA LYS A 93 -6.26 -10.00 11.72
C LYS A 93 -6.59 -9.22 12.99
N GLN A 94 -6.95 -9.89 14.09
CA GLN A 94 -7.19 -9.22 15.38
C GLN A 94 -5.89 -8.70 16.01
N GLU A 95 -4.75 -9.31 15.69
CA GLU A 95 -3.43 -8.85 16.16
C GLU A 95 -2.89 -7.65 15.40
N VAL A 96 -3.40 -7.40 14.19
CA VAL A 96 -3.14 -6.17 13.47
C VAL A 96 -4.18 -5.15 13.96
N PRO A 97 -3.80 -4.03 14.60
CA PRO A 97 -4.71 -2.93 14.86
C PRO A 97 -5.02 -2.26 13.50
N VAL A 98 -5.80 -2.93 12.67
CA VAL A 98 -6.22 -2.41 11.38
C VAL A 98 -7.15 -1.26 11.67
N ASP A 99 -6.81 -0.10 11.11
CA ASP A 99 -7.61 1.08 11.28
C ASP A 99 -9.02 0.81 10.70
N GLU A 100 -10.06 0.85 11.55
CA GLU A 100 -11.44 0.55 11.13
C GLU A 100 -11.90 1.47 9.99
N SER A 101 -11.39 2.71 9.96
CA SER A 101 -11.67 3.66 8.88
C SER A 101 -11.11 3.18 7.53
N LEU A 102 -9.94 2.51 7.56
CA LEU A 102 -9.28 1.94 6.40
C LEU A 102 -10.03 0.69 5.90
N MET A 103 -10.45 -0.19 6.83
CA MET A 103 -11.26 -1.37 6.50
C MET A 103 -12.62 -0.98 5.91
N SER A 104 -13.25 0.06 6.45
CA SER A 104 -14.50 0.61 5.92
C SER A 104 -14.32 1.14 4.50
N ALA A 105 -13.21 1.87 4.24
CA ALA A 105 -12.89 2.35 2.90
C ALA A 105 -12.67 1.21 1.89
N PHE A 106 -11.98 0.13 2.27
CA PHE A 106 -11.74 -1.02 1.40
C PHE A 106 -13.00 -1.83 1.07
N LYS A 107 -13.95 -1.95 2.01
CA LYS A 107 -15.24 -2.64 1.77
C LYS A 107 -16.07 -1.96 0.68
N GLY A 108 -15.92 -0.65 0.48
CA GLY A 108 -16.60 0.09 -0.57
C GLY A 108 -16.02 -0.08 -1.98
N TRP A 109 -14.90 -0.79 -2.13
CA TRP A 109 -14.21 -0.99 -3.42
C TRP A 109 -14.41 -2.40 -4.01
N GLN A 110 -15.19 -3.26 -3.35
CA GLN A 110 -15.59 -4.57 -3.85
C GLN A 110 -16.83 -4.47 -4.75
#